data_AF-A0A7T5RVJ9-F1
#
_entry.id   AF-A0A7T5RVJ9-F1
#
_cell.length_a   1.000
_cell.length_b   1.000
_cell.length_c   1.000
_cell.angle_alpha   90.00
_cell.angle_beta   90.00
_cell.angle_gamma   90.00
#
_symmetry.space_group_name_H-M   'P 1'
#
loop_
_entity.id
_entity.type
_entity.pdbx_description
1 polymer ?
#
loop_
_entity_poly.entity_id
_entity_poly.type
_entity_poly.pdbx_seq_one_letter_code
_entity_poly.pdbx_strand_id
1 'polypeptide(L)'
;MDLKKLLVKALAKFNQYPKKYTIPIVAISLLVLLYGIIFGLEKPVSFSYGGPSCVRQLTLFPAIHRTSSGEFSVSYEDSIVMGTFTIASRKTCFVAVAAPSVKNVKVSTSPFGGLLMRKTFDIAIGAPPVANTQVLSEPIATTKPLEIPLSDDDRVFGYDVYIKDKIASCAPAQKAITCDIPTLKLAQGKSYGAKLVRHFQGVAKETIAAQNVQTLSAVRVTKSTIKHRATVYSKPKAITLTLDKSMIAATTSLAQIKGGKRIPFAIKSLVQAKNIKVELPELPRSATFELLVDNAEAVDGSGFESPYKLTFKTSGGPKVSAINVGSVGIPLGTTAIITFDQSLLSSQDTKKLITASGGASVIKKSGSQVFISLSNVPRCGNFSITVTKGIKSKHGVASESSWKYSGRMVCHTVTTIGYSSQGRAINAYRFGTGPRTVLYTGAIHGNEYSTKLLMERWINELEANVKDIPSNKSIIVIPQINPDGVSSGSRVNARNVDLNRNFATNDWKKDITTVNNTPFPGGGGKTAMSEPETKALAAYVQQVRPVLILSYHSIGALVAANQAGSSGSLASLYSRLSGYRNATGQSDEAFEYSISGTADDWYAQKMGTASILVELGSHSYDQFYTNQRAMWAMVTS
;
A
#
# COMPACT_ATOMS: atom_id res chain seq x y z
N MET A 1 -65.30 15.91 -73.86
CA MET A 1 -65.98 16.94 -74.67
C MET A 1 -64.95 17.56 -75.60
N ASP A 2 -65.09 17.37 -76.91
CA ASP A 2 -64.03 17.62 -77.92
C ASP A 2 -63.74 19.12 -78.08
N LEU A 3 -62.70 19.60 -77.37
CA LEU A 3 -62.25 21.00 -77.32
C LEU A 3 -62.00 21.57 -78.73
N LYS A 4 -61.64 20.71 -79.69
CA LYS A 4 -61.35 21.05 -81.09
C LYS A 4 -62.61 21.49 -81.84
N LYS A 5 -63.75 20.82 -81.62
CA LYS A 5 -65.05 21.17 -82.25
C LYS A 5 -65.62 22.49 -81.70
N LEU A 6 -65.35 22.80 -80.42
CA LEU A 6 -65.75 24.06 -79.79
C LEU A 6 -64.94 25.27 -80.31
N LEU A 7 -63.62 25.09 -80.47
CA LEU A 7 -62.72 26.12 -81.02
C LEU A 7 -63.04 26.48 -82.48
N VAL A 8 -63.36 25.49 -83.32
CA VAL A 8 -63.71 25.72 -84.74
C VAL A 8 -65.05 26.47 -84.87
N LYS A 9 -66.06 26.16 -84.04
CA LYS A 9 -67.33 26.90 -84.02
C LYS A 9 -67.18 28.33 -83.49
N ALA A 10 -66.30 28.55 -82.51
CA ALA A 10 -66.01 29.89 -82.00
C ALA A 10 -65.31 30.76 -83.05
N LEU A 11 -64.31 30.22 -83.75
CA LEU A 11 -63.57 30.92 -84.80
C LEU A 11 -64.45 31.30 -86.01
N ALA A 12 -65.43 30.46 -86.37
CA ALA A 12 -66.36 30.75 -87.47
C ALA A 12 -67.27 31.98 -87.21
N LYS A 13 -67.61 32.26 -85.94
CA LYS A 13 -68.38 33.47 -85.56
C LYS A 13 -67.56 34.77 -85.61
N PHE A 14 -66.23 34.69 -85.53
CA PHE A 14 -65.36 35.87 -85.53
C PHE A 14 -65.22 36.52 -86.92
N ASN A 15 -65.50 35.79 -88.01
CA ASN A 15 -65.39 36.29 -89.38
C ASN A 15 -66.55 37.22 -89.81
N GLN A 16 -67.56 37.42 -88.95
CA GLN A 16 -68.72 38.29 -89.21
C GLN A 16 -68.60 39.70 -88.58
N TYR A 17 -67.52 40.00 -87.86
CA TYR A 17 -67.33 41.30 -87.19
C TYR A 17 -66.31 42.21 -87.92
N PRO A 18 -66.50 43.55 -87.93
CA PRO A 18 -65.55 44.49 -88.55
C PRO A 18 -64.13 44.36 -87.97
N LYS A 19 -63.09 44.42 -88.82
CA LYS A 19 -61.67 44.27 -88.43
C LYS A 19 -61.21 45.19 -87.29
N LYS A 20 -61.87 46.33 -87.06
CA LYS A 20 -61.57 47.26 -85.94
C LYS A 20 -61.91 46.71 -84.55
N TYR A 21 -62.76 45.67 -84.45
CA TYR A 21 -63.15 45.06 -83.17
C TYR A 21 -62.60 43.65 -82.98
N THR A 22 -62.27 42.91 -84.03
CA THR A 22 -61.74 41.53 -83.92
C THR A 22 -60.33 41.48 -83.32
N ILE A 23 -59.42 42.38 -83.70
CA ILE A 23 -58.06 42.45 -83.13
C ILE A 23 -58.07 42.69 -81.60
N PRO A 24 -58.75 43.71 -81.06
CA PRO A 24 -58.80 43.92 -79.62
C PRO A 24 -59.54 42.80 -78.88
N ILE A 25 -60.61 42.22 -79.44
CA ILE A 25 -61.30 41.09 -78.80
C ILE A 25 -60.41 39.84 -78.74
N VAL A 26 -59.64 39.54 -79.79
CA VAL A 26 -58.68 38.42 -79.79
C VAL A 26 -57.54 38.69 -78.80
N ALA A 27 -57.00 39.92 -78.76
CA ALA A 27 -55.96 40.30 -77.81
C ALA A 27 -56.44 40.22 -76.35
N ILE A 28 -57.66 40.72 -76.05
CA ILE A 28 -58.26 40.62 -74.72
C ILE A 28 -58.55 39.16 -74.36
N SER A 29 -59.06 38.36 -75.30
CA SER A 29 -59.31 36.93 -75.07
C SER A 29 -58.01 36.17 -74.79
N LEU A 30 -56.93 36.49 -75.51
CA LEU A 30 -55.59 35.95 -75.26
C LEU A 30 -55.01 36.41 -73.91
N LEU A 31 -55.21 37.67 -73.53
CA LEU A 31 -54.81 38.21 -72.22
C LEU A 31 -55.58 37.57 -71.07
N VAL A 32 -56.89 37.36 -71.22
CA VAL A 32 -57.74 36.66 -70.24
C VAL A 32 -57.36 35.19 -70.15
N LEU A 33 -57.07 34.53 -71.28
CA LEU A 33 -56.58 33.16 -71.31
C LEU A 33 -55.20 33.05 -70.63
N LEU A 34 -54.27 33.95 -70.95
CA LEU A 34 -52.94 34.01 -70.37
C LEU A 34 -53.00 34.29 -68.86
N TYR A 35 -53.87 35.20 -68.44
CA TYR A 35 -54.15 35.48 -67.03
C TYR A 35 -54.70 34.24 -66.33
N GLY A 36 -55.66 33.53 -66.94
CA GLY A 36 -56.20 32.28 -66.41
C GLY A 36 -55.15 31.17 -66.30
N ILE A 37 -54.22 31.07 -67.26
CA ILE A 37 -53.12 30.09 -67.22
C ILE A 37 -52.11 30.46 -66.13
N ILE A 38 -51.71 31.73 -66.02
CA ILE A 38 -50.69 32.18 -65.08
C ILE A 38 -51.21 32.17 -63.64
N PHE A 39 -52.41 32.68 -63.39
CA PHE A 39 -52.95 32.90 -62.05
C PHE A 39 -54.03 31.88 -61.66
N GLY A 40 -54.80 31.35 -62.61
CA GLY A 40 -55.91 30.42 -62.35
C GLY A 40 -55.48 28.96 -62.15
N LEU A 41 -54.34 28.53 -62.71
CA LEU A 41 -53.80 27.19 -62.45
C LEU A 41 -52.98 27.14 -61.16
N GLU A 42 -53.22 26.13 -60.34
CA GLU A 42 -52.41 25.84 -59.16
C GLU A 42 -51.00 25.41 -59.58
N LYS A 43 -49.99 25.94 -58.90
CA LYS A 43 -48.59 25.58 -59.18
C LYS A 43 -48.11 24.54 -58.18
N PRO A 44 -47.74 23.32 -58.61
CA PRO A 44 -47.23 22.32 -57.70
C PRO A 44 -45.85 22.73 -57.17
N VAL A 45 -45.63 22.51 -55.88
CA VAL A 45 -44.35 22.71 -55.20
C VAL A 45 -44.07 21.49 -54.34
N SER A 46 -42.94 20.81 -54.58
CA SER A 46 -42.49 19.72 -53.70
C SER A 46 -41.81 20.31 -52.47
N PHE A 47 -42.28 19.94 -51.29
CA PHE A 47 -41.67 20.36 -50.04
C PHE A 47 -40.30 19.66 -49.84
N SER A 48 -39.31 20.40 -49.36
CA SER A 48 -37.98 19.89 -49.00
C SER A 48 -37.72 20.10 -47.51
N TYR A 49 -37.22 19.06 -46.85
CA TYR A 49 -36.76 19.14 -45.46
C TYR A 49 -35.33 19.67 -45.34
N GLY A 50 -34.54 19.64 -46.43
CA GLY A 50 -33.15 20.11 -46.43
C GLY A 50 -32.97 21.62 -46.54
N GLY A 51 -34.04 22.40 -46.74
CA GLY A 51 -33.99 23.86 -46.88
C GLY A 51 -35.29 24.45 -47.42
N PRO A 52 -35.31 25.75 -47.80
CA PRO A 52 -36.49 26.40 -48.37
C PRO A 52 -37.00 25.66 -49.62
N SER A 53 -38.31 25.46 -49.71
CA SER A 53 -38.94 24.81 -50.86
C SER A 53 -39.21 25.86 -51.93
N CYS A 54 -38.46 25.87 -53.03
CA CYS A 54 -38.50 26.95 -54.02
C CYS A 54 -39.05 26.50 -55.36
N VAL A 55 -39.88 27.34 -55.98
CA VAL A 55 -40.39 27.15 -57.34
C VAL A 55 -40.10 28.37 -58.20
N ARG A 56 -39.78 28.15 -59.47
CA ARG A 56 -39.62 29.25 -60.43
C ARG A 56 -40.99 29.87 -60.71
N GLN A 57 -41.26 31.06 -60.20
CA GLN A 57 -42.50 31.79 -60.45
C GLN A 57 -42.16 33.28 -60.55
N LEU A 58 -42.42 33.87 -61.72
CA LEU A 58 -42.31 35.31 -61.89
C LEU A 58 -43.38 35.98 -61.02
N THR A 59 -42.94 36.84 -60.11
CA THR A 59 -43.80 37.65 -59.23
C THR A 59 -43.39 39.11 -59.41
N LEU A 60 -44.32 39.97 -59.81
CA LEU A 60 -44.08 41.41 -59.97
C LEU A 60 -44.35 42.12 -58.64
N PHE A 61 -43.51 43.09 -58.29
CA PHE A 61 -43.62 43.87 -57.05
C PHE A 61 -43.85 43.00 -55.80
N PRO A 62 -42.97 42.04 -55.49
CA PRO A 62 -43.18 41.09 -54.39
C PRO A 62 -43.43 41.76 -53.02
N ALA A 63 -42.93 42.98 -52.80
CA ALA A 63 -43.11 43.72 -51.55
C ALA A 63 -44.57 44.04 -51.19
N ILE A 64 -45.47 44.11 -52.18
CA ILE A 64 -46.90 44.38 -51.93
C ILE A 64 -47.73 43.09 -51.80
N HIS A 65 -47.12 41.91 -51.97
CA HIS A 65 -47.83 40.64 -51.88
C HIS A 65 -48.13 40.28 -50.42
N ARG A 66 -49.33 39.75 -50.18
CA ARG A 66 -49.73 39.12 -48.92
C ARG A 66 -49.99 37.64 -49.13
N THR A 67 -49.71 36.84 -48.11
CA THR A 67 -49.83 35.38 -48.13
C THR A 67 -51.07 34.91 -47.37
N SER A 68 -51.75 33.90 -47.88
CA SER A 68 -53.00 33.38 -47.30
C SER A 68 -52.84 32.16 -46.37
N SER A 69 -51.64 31.84 -45.90
CA SER A 69 -51.36 30.63 -45.10
C SER A 69 -50.68 30.96 -43.78
N GLY A 70 -51.10 30.29 -42.70
CA GLY A 70 -50.44 30.32 -41.40
C GLY A 70 -49.37 29.25 -41.21
N GLU A 71 -49.18 28.34 -42.18
CA GLU A 71 -48.23 27.22 -42.06
C GLU A 71 -46.89 27.50 -42.75
N PHE A 72 -46.87 28.43 -43.73
CA PHE A 72 -45.69 28.79 -44.49
C PHE A 72 -45.48 30.30 -44.53
N SER A 73 -44.25 30.73 -44.26
CA SER A 73 -43.79 32.03 -44.71
C SER A 73 -43.33 31.93 -46.16
N VAL A 74 -43.60 32.99 -46.93
CA VAL A 74 -43.21 33.08 -48.33
C VAL A 74 -42.11 34.12 -48.45
N SER A 75 -41.00 33.71 -49.06
CA SER A 75 -39.93 34.61 -49.48
C SER A 75 -39.83 34.65 -51.00
N TYR A 76 -39.36 35.77 -51.51
CA TYR A 76 -39.14 35.99 -52.93
C TYR A 76 -37.65 36.11 -53.16
N GLU A 77 -37.10 35.17 -53.92
CA GLU A 77 -35.68 35.07 -54.22
C GLU A 77 -35.42 35.29 -55.71
N ASP A 78 -34.15 35.39 -56.10
CA ASP A 78 -33.75 35.68 -57.49
C ASP A 78 -34.45 36.96 -58.01
N SER A 79 -34.26 38.03 -57.21
CA SER A 79 -34.92 39.31 -57.33
C SER A 79 -34.30 40.19 -58.42
N ILE A 80 -35.16 40.84 -59.19
CA ILE A 80 -34.83 41.90 -60.13
C ILE A 80 -35.13 43.23 -59.44
N VAL A 81 -34.08 44.00 -59.20
CA VAL A 81 -34.11 45.27 -58.47
C VAL A 81 -33.90 46.45 -59.42
N MET A 82 -34.59 47.56 -59.15
CA MET A 82 -34.42 48.84 -59.83
C MET A 82 -34.34 49.94 -58.76
N GLY A 83 -33.12 50.43 -58.52
CA GLY A 83 -32.83 51.25 -57.34
C GLY A 83 -33.01 50.46 -56.04
N THR A 84 -33.79 50.98 -55.10
CA THR A 84 -34.13 50.31 -53.83
C THR A 84 -35.38 49.42 -53.91
N PHE A 85 -36.07 49.39 -55.05
CA PHE A 85 -37.32 48.66 -55.22
C PHE A 85 -37.09 47.32 -55.91
N THR A 86 -37.65 46.25 -55.32
CA THR A 86 -37.74 44.95 -56.02
C THR A 86 -38.95 44.98 -56.96
N ILE A 87 -38.68 45.05 -58.26
CA ILE A 87 -39.72 45.16 -59.29
C ILE A 87 -40.23 43.78 -59.74
N ALA A 88 -39.40 42.73 -59.61
CA ALA A 88 -39.82 41.36 -59.86
C ALA A 88 -38.96 40.35 -59.09
N SER A 89 -39.43 39.11 -58.96
CA SER A 89 -38.67 37.96 -58.47
C SER A 89 -38.95 36.76 -59.36
N ARG A 90 -37.94 35.92 -59.60
CA ARG A 90 -38.05 34.72 -60.43
C ARG A 90 -38.32 33.45 -59.62
N LYS A 91 -38.12 33.49 -58.30
CA LYS A 91 -38.32 32.34 -57.41
C LYS A 91 -39.19 32.72 -56.23
N THR A 92 -40.21 31.90 -55.98
CA THR A 92 -40.99 31.95 -54.76
C THR A 92 -40.59 30.77 -53.90
N CYS A 93 -40.17 31.03 -52.67
CA CYS A 93 -39.71 30.03 -51.72
C CYS A 93 -40.64 29.99 -50.51
N PHE A 94 -40.82 28.79 -49.97
CA PHE A 94 -41.70 28.51 -48.86
C PHE A 94 -40.89 27.94 -47.70
N VAL A 95 -40.99 28.57 -46.54
CA VAL A 95 -40.37 28.11 -45.29
C VAL A 95 -41.46 27.80 -44.30
N ALA A 96 -41.41 26.61 -43.70
CA ALA A 96 -42.39 26.19 -42.71
C ALA A 96 -42.29 27.08 -41.45
N VAL A 97 -43.41 27.65 -41.01
CA VAL A 97 -43.54 28.38 -39.74
C VAL A 97 -44.39 27.61 -38.72
N ALA A 98 -45.08 26.56 -39.18
CA ALA A 98 -45.69 25.52 -38.35
C ALA A 98 -45.07 24.16 -38.70
N ALA A 99 -45.17 23.19 -37.79
CA ALA A 99 -44.64 21.85 -38.01
C ALA A 99 -45.31 21.18 -39.25
N PRO A 100 -44.54 20.82 -40.29
CA PRO A 100 -45.10 20.20 -41.49
C PRO A 100 -45.76 18.85 -41.17
N SER A 101 -46.92 18.58 -41.77
CA SER A 101 -47.61 17.29 -41.72
C SER A 101 -47.90 16.80 -43.14
N VAL A 102 -48.00 15.48 -43.33
CA VAL A 102 -48.19 14.87 -44.66
C VAL A 102 -49.57 15.24 -45.21
N LYS A 103 -49.60 16.24 -46.10
CA LYS A 103 -50.79 16.75 -46.78
C LYS A 103 -50.39 17.69 -47.90
N ASN A 104 -51.35 18.06 -48.72
CA ASN A 104 -51.22 19.18 -49.65
C ASN A 104 -51.71 20.47 -48.96
N VAL A 105 -50.89 21.52 -49.00
CA VAL A 105 -51.24 22.84 -48.44
C VAL A 105 -51.31 23.88 -49.55
N LYS A 106 -52.47 24.51 -49.68
CA LYS A 106 -52.68 25.60 -50.62
C LYS A 106 -52.20 26.90 -50.01
N VAL A 107 -51.19 27.50 -50.62
CA VAL A 107 -50.68 28.82 -50.26
C VAL A 107 -50.95 29.76 -51.43
N SER A 108 -51.75 30.81 -51.21
CA SER A 108 -51.92 31.86 -52.22
C SER A 108 -51.11 33.10 -51.85
N THR A 109 -50.59 33.77 -52.87
CA THR A 109 -50.02 35.12 -52.74
C THR A 109 -50.74 36.06 -53.70
N SER A 110 -51.04 37.28 -53.26
CA SER A 110 -51.62 38.31 -54.12
C SER A 110 -51.23 39.72 -53.69
N PRO A 111 -51.15 40.68 -54.63
CA PRO A 111 -50.99 42.09 -54.31
C PRO A 111 -52.07 42.56 -53.32
N PHE A 112 -51.63 43.15 -52.22
CA PHE A 112 -52.46 43.68 -51.14
C PHE A 112 -53.44 42.66 -50.50
N GLY A 113 -53.33 41.36 -50.82
CA GLY A 113 -54.26 40.32 -50.37
C GLY A 113 -55.56 40.22 -51.17
N GLY A 114 -55.67 40.90 -52.31
CA GLY A 114 -56.86 40.91 -53.16
C GLY A 114 -57.04 39.64 -54.03
N LEU A 115 -58.12 39.62 -54.82
CA LEU A 115 -58.42 38.54 -55.79
C LEU A 115 -57.69 38.72 -57.13
N LEU A 116 -57.25 39.95 -57.45
CA LEU A 116 -56.52 40.27 -58.67
C LEU A 116 -55.08 39.74 -58.59
N MET A 117 -54.59 39.11 -59.67
CA MET A 117 -53.26 38.47 -59.75
C MET A 117 -52.95 37.50 -58.60
N ARG A 118 -53.98 36.88 -58.02
CA ARG A 118 -53.80 35.86 -56.98
C ARG A 118 -53.20 34.61 -57.60
N LYS A 119 -52.00 34.24 -57.15
CA LYS A 119 -51.36 32.99 -57.53
C LYS A 119 -51.46 31.98 -56.39
N THR A 120 -52.01 30.80 -56.69
CA THR A 120 -52.08 29.68 -55.74
C THR A 120 -51.00 28.65 -56.04
N PHE A 121 -50.33 28.21 -54.97
CA PHE A 121 -49.34 27.16 -54.96
C PHE A 121 -49.88 25.97 -54.16
N ASP A 122 -49.76 24.78 -54.72
CA ASP A 122 -50.12 23.53 -54.05
C ASP A 122 -48.82 22.87 -53.55
N ILE A 123 -48.55 23.02 -52.26
CA ILE A 123 -47.33 22.50 -51.64
C ILE A 123 -47.59 21.07 -51.20
N ALA A 124 -46.96 20.11 -51.88
CA ALA A 124 -47.02 18.70 -51.54
C ALA A 124 -45.99 18.39 -50.45
N ILE A 125 -46.47 18.19 -49.22
CA ILE A 125 -45.65 17.83 -48.07
C ILE A 125 -45.57 16.31 -47.97
N GLY A 126 -44.39 15.75 -48.27
CA GLY A 126 -44.10 14.33 -48.12
C GLY A 126 -43.82 13.92 -46.67
N ALA A 127 -43.50 12.64 -46.45
CA ALA A 127 -43.04 12.17 -45.15
C ALA A 127 -41.69 12.81 -44.78
N PRO A 128 -41.45 13.13 -43.49
CA PRO A 128 -40.15 13.63 -43.03
C PRO A 128 -39.04 12.57 -43.17
N PRO A 129 -37.75 12.98 -43.22
CA PRO A 129 -36.63 12.04 -43.34
C PRO A 129 -36.64 10.98 -42.24
N VAL A 130 -36.33 9.74 -42.57
CA VAL A 130 -36.31 8.63 -41.61
C VAL A 130 -34.93 8.57 -40.97
N ALA A 131 -34.86 8.59 -39.63
CA ALA A 131 -33.62 8.38 -38.91
C ALA A 131 -33.32 6.88 -38.78
N ASN A 132 -32.07 6.47 -39.05
CA ASN A 132 -31.63 5.10 -38.84
C ASN A 132 -31.39 4.83 -37.35
N THR A 133 -32.43 4.37 -36.67
CA THR A 133 -32.42 4.13 -35.22
C THR A 133 -31.66 2.88 -34.82
N GLN A 134 -31.22 2.05 -35.77
CA GLN A 134 -30.45 0.84 -35.46
C GLN A 134 -29.11 1.16 -34.79
N VAL A 135 -28.55 2.36 -35.02
CA VAL A 135 -27.35 2.84 -34.33
C VAL A 135 -27.55 2.91 -32.81
N LEU A 136 -28.78 3.16 -32.34
CA LEU A 136 -29.13 3.16 -30.91
C LEU A 136 -29.21 1.75 -30.32
N SER A 137 -29.23 0.71 -31.16
CA SER A 137 -29.25 -0.69 -30.72
C SER A 137 -27.84 -1.24 -30.48
N GLU A 138 -26.82 -0.55 -30.99
CA GLU A 138 -25.41 -0.89 -30.77
C GLU A 138 -24.85 -0.13 -29.55
N PRO A 139 -23.81 -0.66 -28.89
CA PRO A 139 -23.16 0.06 -27.81
C PRO A 139 -22.50 1.37 -28.28
N ILE A 140 -22.86 2.49 -27.66
CA ILE A 140 -22.34 3.82 -28.03
C ILE A 140 -21.16 4.26 -27.15
N ALA A 141 -20.26 5.06 -27.72
CA ALA A 141 -19.21 5.72 -26.96
C ALA A 141 -19.77 6.90 -26.16
N THR A 142 -19.35 7.05 -24.91
CA THR A 142 -19.74 8.20 -24.05
C THR A 142 -18.78 9.38 -24.19
N THR A 143 -17.72 9.22 -24.96
CA THR A 143 -16.60 10.17 -25.14
C THR A 143 -16.56 10.77 -26.53
N LYS A 144 -17.45 10.34 -27.44
CA LYS A 144 -17.57 10.86 -28.81
C LYS A 144 -19.03 11.23 -29.11
N PRO A 145 -19.25 12.19 -30.02
CA PRO A 145 -20.59 12.44 -30.56
C PRO A 145 -21.18 11.19 -31.22
N LEU A 146 -22.49 11.05 -31.17
CA LEU A 146 -23.23 9.98 -31.82
C LEU A 146 -23.79 10.47 -33.15
N GLU A 147 -23.39 9.84 -34.25
CA GLU A 147 -23.92 10.13 -35.58
C GLU A 147 -25.09 9.20 -35.90
N ILE A 148 -26.24 9.76 -36.25
CA ILE A 148 -27.44 9.01 -36.66
C ILE A 148 -27.74 9.37 -38.12
N PRO A 149 -27.57 8.43 -39.06
CA PRO A 149 -27.88 8.66 -40.46
C PRO A 149 -29.37 8.96 -40.66
N LEU A 150 -29.68 9.85 -41.60
CA LEU A 150 -31.03 10.17 -42.07
C LEU A 150 -31.20 9.71 -43.52
N SER A 151 -32.43 9.38 -43.92
CA SER A 151 -32.73 9.03 -45.31
C SER A 151 -32.53 10.20 -46.30
N ASP A 152 -32.63 11.43 -45.81
CA ASP A 152 -32.38 12.67 -46.55
C ASP A 152 -31.98 13.80 -45.58
N ASP A 153 -31.59 14.97 -46.09
CA ASP A 153 -31.27 16.14 -45.26
C ASP A 153 -32.51 16.65 -44.50
N ASP A 154 -32.33 16.99 -43.22
CA ASP A 154 -33.34 17.66 -42.40
C ASP A 154 -32.75 18.90 -41.71
N ARG A 155 -33.21 20.06 -42.14
CA ARG A 155 -32.92 21.37 -41.54
C ARG A 155 -34.19 22.05 -41.03
N VAL A 156 -35.33 21.39 -41.16
CA VAL A 156 -36.64 21.92 -40.75
C VAL A 156 -36.95 21.47 -39.33
N PHE A 157 -36.72 20.20 -39.02
CA PHE A 157 -36.82 19.71 -37.65
C PHE A 157 -35.46 19.69 -36.96
N GLY A 158 -35.48 19.97 -35.66
CA GLY A 158 -34.37 19.66 -34.76
C GLY A 158 -34.56 18.29 -34.14
N TYR A 159 -33.45 17.74 -33.63
CA TYR A 159 -33.40 16.41 -33.04
C TYR A 159 -32.68 16.48 -31.70
N ASP A 160 -33.24 15.80 -30.71
CA ASP A 160 -32.65 15.65 -29.39
C ASP A 160 -32.65 14.17 -28.99
N VAL A 161 -31.56 13.72 -28.38
CA VAL A 161 -31.50 12.41 -27.72
C VAL A 161 -31.66 12.62 -26.22
N TYR A 162 -32.76 12.08 -25.68
CA TYR A 162 -33.04 12.06 -24.25
C TYR A 162 -32.51 10.77 -23.66
N ILE A 163 -31.63 10.84 -22.67
CA ILE A 163 -31.12 9.67 -21.95
C ILE A 163 -31.31 9.92 -20.46
N LYS A 164 -32.21 9.15 -19.82
CA LYS A 164 -32.75 9.44 -18.49
C LYS A 164 -33.40 10.83 -18.43
N ASP A 165 -32.86 11.72 -17.61
CA ASP A 165 -33.27 13.10 -17.34
C ASP A 165 -32.41 14.14 -18.09
N LYS A 166 -31.47 13.68 -18.92
CA LYS A 166 -30.53 14.53 -19.66
C LYS A 166 -30.84 14.55 -21.15
N ILE A 167 -30.45 15.65 -21.80
CA ILE A 167 -30.72 15.93 -23.20
C ILE A 167 -29.40 16.20 -23.92
N ALA A 168 -29.15 15.49 -25.02
CA ALA A 168 -28.07 15.80 -25.96
C ALA A 168 -28.69 16.32 -27.24
N SER A 169 -28.47 17.60 -27.54
CA SER A 169 -28.91 18.19 -28.80
C SER A 169 -28.09 17.67 -29.97
N CYS A 170 -28.77 17.45 -31.09
CA CYS A 170 -28.15 16.94 -32.31
C CYS A 170 -28.06 18.05 -33.35
N ALA A 171 -26.85 18.29 -33.84
CA ALA A 171 -26.59 19.21 -34.93
C ALA A 171 -26.88 18.53 -36.28
N PRO A 172 -27.48 19.22 -37.25
CA PRO A 172 -27.69 18.68 -38.59
C PRO A 172 -26.36 18.52 -39.32
N ALA A 173 -26.19 17.38 -39.98
CA ALA A 173 -25.11 17.04 -40.89
C ALA A 173 -25.69 16.58 -42.24
N GLN A 174 -24.84 16.39 -43.25
CA GLN A 174 -25.31 15.91 -44.57
C GLN A 174 -25.87 14.49 -44.42
N LYS A 175 -27.17 14.32 -44.64
CA LYS A 175 -27.92 13.07 -44.47
C LYS A 175 -27.67 12.39 -43.12
N ALA A 176 -27.44 13.17 -42.07
CA ALA A 176 -27.21 12.67 -40.72
C ALA A 176 -27.49 13.75 -39.67
N ILE A 177 -27.56 13.35 -38.41
CA ILE A 177 -27.52 14.24 -37.25
C ILE A 177 -26.42 13.79 -36.29
N THR A 178 -25.73 14.74 -35.68
CA THR A 178 -24.63 14.47 -34.75
C THR A 178 -24.99 14.96 -33.37
N CYS A 179 -25.21 14.03 -32.44
CA CYS A 179 -25.65 14.28 -31.08
C CYS A 179 -24.46 14.35 -30.11
N ASP A 180 -24.39 15.40 -29.28
CA ASP A 180 -23.27 15.63 -28.36
C ASP A 180 -23.37 14.79 -27.07
N ILE A 181 -23.24 13.47 -27.21
CA ILE A 181 -23.29 12.51 -26.09
C ILE A 181 -22.29 12.81 -24.96
N PRO A 182 -21.04 13.29 -25.21
CA PRO A 182 -20.08 13.59 -24.14
C PRO A 182 -20.59 14.55 -23.06
N THR A 183 -21.46 15.50 -23.42
CA THR A 183 -22.07 16.46 -22.46
C THR A 183 -22.91 15.76 -21.39
N LEU A 184 -23.45 14.58 -21.69
CA LEU A 184 -24.31 13.81 -20.79
C LEU A 184 -23.53 13.16 -19.65
N LYS A 185 -22.20 13.01 -19.77
CA LYS A 185 -21.33 12.36 -18.78
C LYS A 185 -21.89 10.99 -18.32
N LEU A 186 -22.29 10.16 -19.28
CA LEU A 186 -22.83 8.83 -19.01
C LEU A 186 -21.72 7.89 -18.51
N ALA A 187 -22.05 7.01 -17.56
CA ALA A 187 -21.13 5.95 -17.15
C ALA A 187 -21.04 4.87 -18.26
N GLN A 188 -19.84 4.35 -18.45
CA GLN A 188 -19.51 3.32 -19.44
C GLN A 188 -19.99 1.91 -18.99
N GLY A 189 -20.30 1.02 -19.92
CA GLY A 189 -20.76 -0.35 -19.66
C GLY A 189 -22.13 -0.45 -18.99
N LYS A 190 -23.00 0.55 -19.19
CA LYS A 190 -24.34 0.63 -18.58
C LYS A 190 -25.41 0.68 -19.66
N SER A 191 -26.64 0.33 -19.28
CA SER A 191 -27.81 0.47 -20.14
C SER A 191 -28.68 1.62 -19.64
N TYR A 192 -29.19 2.42 -20.57
CA TYR A 192 -30.03 3.57 -20.31
C TYR A 192 -31.24 3.56 -21.24
N GLY A 193 -32.41 3.93 -20.71
CA GLY A 193 -33.54 4.26 -21.57
C GLY A 193 -33.21 5.54 -22.35
N ALA A 194 -33.31 5.46 -23.67
CA ALA A 194 -33.05 6.56 -24.59
C ALA A 194 -34.26 6.82 -25.48
N LYS A 195 -34.51 8.09 -25.80
CA LYS A 195 -35.51 8.51 -26.78
C LYS A 195 -34.89 9.46 -27.78
N LEU A 196 -35.07 9.17 -29.06
CA LEU A 196 -34.79 10.12 -30.13
C LEU A 196 -36.07 10.89 -30.41
N VAL A 197 -36.06 12.19 -30.16
CA VAL A 197 -37.23 13.06 -30.32
C VAL A 197 -36.96 14.07 -31.39
N ARG A 198 -37.90 14.18 -32.32
CA ARG A 198 -38.00 15.24 -33.31
C ARG A 198 -38.79 16.39 -32.74
N HIS A 199 -38.25 17.61 -32.88
CA HIS A 199 -38.91 18.82 -32.41
C HIS A 199 -38.91 19.89 -33.52
N PHE A 200 -39.90 20.77 -33.48
CA PHE A 200 -39.99 21.93 -34.37
C PHE A 200 -39.97 23.19 -33.52
N GLN A 201 -39.02 24.09 -33.77
CA GLN A 201 -38.83 25.33 -32.98
C GLN A 201 -38.83 25.07 -31.46
N GLY A 202 -38.10 24.03 -31.03
CA GLY A 202 -38.00 23.62 -29.62
C GLY A 202 -39.20 22.85 -29.06
N VAL A 203 -40.31 22.69 -29.79
CA VAL A 203 -41.49 21.94 -29.33
C VAL A 203 -41.45 20.52 -29.87
N ALA A 204 -41.45 19.52 -28.99
CA ALA A 204 -41.48 18.10 -29.35
C ALA A 204 -42.70 17.76 -30.22
N LYS A 205 -42.48 17.01 -31.30
CA LYS A 205 -43.54 16.61 -32.25
C LYS A 205 -43.68 15.10 -32.37
N GLU A 206 -42.57 14.38 -32.33
CA GLU A 206 -42.57 12.94 -32.56
C GLU A 206 -41.44 12.27 -31.77
N THR A 207 -41.73 11.14 -31.14
CA THR A 207 -40.69 10.23 -30.62
C THR A 207 -40.39 9.21 -31.71
N ILE A 208 -39.24 9.37 -32.38
CA ILE A 208 -38.85 8.51 -33.51
C ILE A 208 -38.45 7.12 -33.02
N ALA A 209 -37.75 7.05 -31.89
CA ALA A 209 -37.41 5.80 -31.22
C ALA A 209 -37.44 5.97 -29.71
N ALA A 210 -37.83 4.90 -29.03
CA ALA A 210 -37.74 4.76 -27.59
C ALA A 210 -37.23 3.35 -27.28
N GLN A 211 -35.98 3.24 -26.85
CA GLN A 211 -35.34 1.95 -26.59
C GLN A 211 -34.21 2.09 -25.57
N ASN A 212 -33.70 0.96 -25.10
CA ASN A 212 -32.51 0.96 -24.26
C ASN A 212 -31.26 1.05 -25.13
N VAL A 213 -30.37 1.99 -24.81
CA VAL A 213 -29.04 2.12 -25.40
C VAL A 213 -28.02 1.59 -24.40
N GLN A 214 -27.08 0.78 -24.87
CA GLN A 214 -25.93 0.37 -24.08
C GLN A 214 -24.75 1.31 -24.33
N THR A 215 -23.99 1.64 -23.29
CA THR A 215 -22.71 2.32 -23.44
C THR A 215 -21.57 1.32 -23.53
N LEU A 216 -20.56 1.60 -24.34
CA LEU A 216 -19.36 0.78 -24.44
C LEU A 216 -18.73 0.61 -23.06
N SER A 217 -18.21 -0.59 -22.78
CA SER A 217 -17.47 -0.85 -21.54
C SER A 217 -16.16 -0.04 -21.51
N ALA A 218 -15.79 0.47 -20.34
CA ALA A 218 -14.53 1.20 -20.19
C ALA A 218 -13.32 0.31 -20.48
N VAL A 219 -12.28 0.93 -21.04
CA VAL A 219 -10.97 0.30 -21.23
C VAL A 219 -10.38 -0.05 -19.86
N ARG A 220 -9.81 -1.25 -19.72
CA ARG A 220 -9.17 -1.70 -18.47
C ARG A 220 -7.76 -2.18 -18.72
N VAL A 221 -6.86 -1.82 -17.81
CA VAL A 221 -5.52 -2.40 -17.74
C VAL A 221 -5.63 -3.79 -17.12
N THR A 222 -5.32 -4.83 -17.90
CA THR A 222 -5.40 -6.24 -17.48
C THR A 222 -4.08 -6.72 -16.89
N LYS A 223 -2.95 -6.16 -17.33
CA LYS A 223 -1.62 -6.53 -16.85
C LYS A 223 -0.66 -5.34 -16.88
N SER A 224 0.30 -5.33 -15.96
CA SER A 224 1.44 -4.42 -15.98
C SER A 224 2.72 -5.17 -15.65
N THR A 225 3.84 -4.79 -16.30
CA THR A 225 5.17 -5.31 -15.95
C THR A 225 5.64 -4.87 -14.56
N ILE A 226 5.06 -3.79 -14.01
CA ILE A 226 5.27 -3.35 -12.63
C ILE A 226 3.93 -3.35 -11.91
N LYS A 227 3.84 -4.10 -10.80
CA LYS A 227 2.61 -4.16 -10.00
C LYS A 227 2.39 -2.86 -9.24
N HIS A 228 1.13 -2.48 -9.04
CA HIS A 228 0.76 -1.31 -8.23
C HIS A 228 1.28 -1.47 -6.79
N ARG A 229 1.87 -0.40 -6.25
CA ARG A 229 2.54 -0.29 -4.94
C ARG A 229 3.74 -1.21 -4.74
N ALA A 230 4.28 -1.84 -5.80
CA ALA A 230 5.45 -2.70 -5.67
C ALA A 230 6.76 -1.91 -5.49
N THR A 231 7.74 -2.58 -4.86
CA THR A 231 9.14 -2.14 -4.87
C THR A 231 9.88 -2.79 -6.03
N VAL A 232 10.44 -1.98 -6.90
CA VAL A 232 11.19 -2.37 -8.08
C VAL A 232 12.66 -2.51 -7.71
N TYR A 233 13.12 -3.76 -7.62
CA TYR A 233 14.48 -4.10 -7.22
C TYR A 233 15.52 -3.93 -8.33
N SER A 234 15.09 -3.95 -9.59
CA SER A 234 15.94 -3.76 -10.77
C SER A 234 15.95 -2.31 -11.26
N LYS A 235 16.72 -2.06 -12.34
CA LYS A 235 16.71 -0.81 -13.12
C LYS A 235 15.86 -1.04 -14.40
N PRO A 236 14.52 -0.91 -14.35
CA PRO A 236 13.69 -1.16 -15.52
C PRO A 236 13.95 -0.11 -16.60
N LYS A 237 14.07 -0.55 -17.86
CA LYS A 237 14.16 0.36 -19.03
C LYS A 237 12.80 0.74 -19.60
N ALA A 238 11.75 -0.01 -19.27
CA ALA A 238 10.39 0.26 -19.74
C ALA A 238 9.34 -0.33 -18.79
N ILE A 239 8.13 0.22 -18.85
CA ILE A 239 6.89 -0.32 -18.29
C ILE A 239 5.96 -0.67 -19.44
N THR A 240 5.38 -1.85 -19.44
CA THR A 240 4.35 -2.21 -20.42
C THR A 240 3.04 -2.44 -19.69
N LEU A 241 2.00 -1.70 -20.10
CA LEU A 241 0.62 -1.89 -19.69
C LEU A 241 -0.11 -2.62 -20.81
N THR A 242 -0.74 -3.76 -20.49
CA THR A 242 -1.62 -4.49 -21.41
C THR A 242 -3.06 -4.18 -21.05
N LEU A 243 -3.87 -3.88 -22.07
CA LEU A 243 -5.26 -3.49 -21.96
C LEU A 243 -6.17 -4.60 -22.51
N ASP A 244 -7.45 -4.57 -22.16
CA ASP A 244 -8.46 -5.51 -22.70
C ASP A 244 -8.82 -5.19 -24.17
N LYS A 245 -8.65 -3.94 -24.58
CA LYS A 245 -8.96 -3.42 -25.92
C LYS A 245 -7.73 -2.90 -26.66
N SER A 246 -7.83 -2.86 -27.99
CA SER A 246 -6.80 -2.27 -28.85
C SER A 246 -6.92 -0.75 -28.84
N MET A 247 -5.79 -0.06 -28.77
CA MET A 247 -5.71 1.38 -28.57
C MET A 247 -5.22 2.09 -29.84
N ILE A 248 -5.78 3.26 -30.10
CA ILE A 248 -5.34 4.21 -31.13
C ILE A 248 -4.26 5.11 -30.54
N ALA A 249 -4.56 5.72 -29.38
CA ALA A 249 -3.67 6.68 -28.73
C ALA A 249 -3.82 6.60 -27.21
N ALA A 250 -2.76 7.01 -26.50
CA ALA A 250 -2.77 7.20 -25.06
C ALA A 250 -1.76 8.28 -24.67
N THR A 251 -2.13 9.09 -23.68
CA THR A 251 -1.25 10.12 -23.09
C THR A 251 -0.77 9.62 -21.74
N THR A 252 0.54 9.56 -21.56
CA THR A 252 1.15 9.09 -20.30
C THR A 252 2.06 10.15 -19.69
N SER A 253 2.07 10.23 -18.37
CA SER A 253 2.99 11.08 -17.62
C SER A 253 3.63 10.32 -16.46
N LEU A 254 4.93 10.53 -16.22
CA LEU A 254 5.66 9.96 -15.08
C LEU A 254 6.13 11.08 -14.16
N ALA A 255 5.93 10.91 -12.85
CA ALA A 255 6.46 11.82 -11.86
C ALA A 255 7.08 11.08 -10.67
N GLN A 256 8.14 11.65 -10.11
CA GLN A 256 8.61 11.29 -8.78
C GLN A 256 7.79 12.02 -7.73
N ILE A 257 7.39 11.32 -6.68
CA ILE A 257 6.70 11.91 -5.52
C ILE A 257 7.73 12.22 -4.44
N LYS A 258 7.93 13.52 -4.14
CA LYS A 258 8.87 13.99 -3.11
C LYS A 258 8.24 15.12 -2.29
N GLY A 259 8.09 14.92 -0.98
CA GLY A 259 7.47 15.92 -0.08
C GLY A 259 6.04 16.28 -0.49
N GLY A 260 5.25 15.31 -0.98
CA GLY A 260 3.89 15.54 -1.48
C GLY A 260 3.80 16.20 -2.87
N LYS A 261 4.93 16.63 -3.45
CA LYS A 261 4.97 17.25 -4.79
C LYS A 261 5.26 16.21 -5.88
N ARG A 262 4.64 16.38 -7.05
CA ARG A 262 4.92 15.63 -8.29
C ARG A 262 6.02 16.34 -9.06
N ILE A 263 7.19 15.70 -9.18
CA ILE A 263 8.33 16.18 -9.98
C ILE A 263 8.32 15.42 -11.30
N PRO A 264 8.01 16.06 -12.45
CA PRO A 264 7.89 15.38 -13.74
C PRO A 264 9.20 14.73 -14.22
N PHE A 265 9.08 13.60 -14.93
CA PHE A 265 10.16 12.94 -15.64
C PHE A 265 9.81 12.82 -17.13
N ALA A 266 10.78 13.12 -17.99
CA ALA A 266 10.64 12.91 -19.42
C ALA A 266 10.58 11.41 -19.73
N ILE A 267 9.53 11.01 -20.45
CA ILE A 267 9.29 9.63 -20.90
C ILE A 267 8.86 9.64 -22.36
N LYS A 268 9.03 8.51 -23.04
CA LYS A 268 8.43 8.25 -24.35
C LYS A 268 7.44 7.10 -24.22
N SER A 269 6.28 7.24 -24.84
CA SER A 269 5.25 6.19 -24.85
C SER A 269 4.92 5.78 -26.28
N LEU A 270 4.81 4.48 -26.49
CA LEU A 270 4.40 3.88 -27.75
C LEU A 270 3.18 3.00 -27.54
N VAL A 271 2.15 3.22 -28.35
CA VAL A 271 0.95 2.38 -28.40
C VAL A 271 1.12 1.33 -29.49
N GLN A 272 0.93 0.06 -29.14
CA GLN A 272 1.01 -1.08 -30.06
C GLN A 272 -0.16 -2.04 -29.78
N ALA A 273 -1.21 -1.95 -30.59
CA ALA A 273 -2.44 -2.71 -30.41
C ALA A 273 -2.97 -2.59 -28.96
N LYS A 274 -2.94 -3.67 -28.17
CA LYS A 274 -3.41 -3.70 -26.78
C LYS A 274 -2.36 -3.30 -25.74
N ASN A 275 -1.19 -2.79 -26.15
CA ASN A 275 -0.11 -2.47 -25.24
C ASN A 275 0.27 -0.99 -25.30
N ILE A 276 0.48 -0.39 -24.12
CA ILE A 276 1.15 0.90 -23.95
C ILE A 276 2.52 0.62 -23.36
N LYS A 277 3.59 0.84 -24.15
CA LYS A 277 4.98 0.71 -23.71
C LYS A 277 5.53 2.09 -23.37
N VAL A 278 5.91 2.29 -22.11
CA VAL A 278 6.51 3.52 -21.59
C VAL A 278 7.99 3.29 -21.37
N GLU A 279 8.85 3.99 -22.11
CA GLU A 279 10.29 3.96 -21.94
C GLU A 279 10.71 4.82 -20.75
N LEU A 280 11.57 4.28 -19.90
CA LEU A 280 12.01 4.91 -18.66
C LEU A 280 13.46 5.37 -18.76
N PRO A 281 13.79 6.58 -18.29
CA PRO A 281 15.17 6.96 -18.01
C PRO A 281 15.69 6.17 -16.79
N GLU A 282 16.97 6.34 -16.44
CA GLU A 282 17.47 5.81 -15.17
C GLU A 282 16.81 6.56 -14.00
N LEU A 283 15.93 5.85 -13.30
CA LEU A 283 15.16 6.42 -12.20
C LEU A 283 16.00 6.53 -10.92
N PRO A 284 15.89 7.64 -10.17
CA PRO A 284 16.39 7.74 -8.80
C PRO A 284 16.01 6.53 -7.95
N ARG A 285 16.93 6.11 -7.08
CA ARG A 285 16.73 4.99 -6.14
C ARG A 285 16.15 5.49 -4.82
N SER A 286 15.60 4.57 -4.02
CA SER A 286 14.87 4.89 -2.79
C SER A 286 13.74 5.91 -2.98
N ALA A 287 13.15 5.95 -4.18
CA ALA A 287 12.18 6.98 -4.57
C ALA A 287 10.82 6.37 -4.91
N THR A 288 9.76 7.17 -4.76
CA THR A 288 8.40 6.79 -5.14
C THR A 288 8.05 7.46 -6.46
N PHE A 289 7.43 6.71 -7.36
CA PHE A 289 7.00 7.18 -8.68
C PHE A 289 5.52 6.92 -8.88
N GLU A 290 4.94 7.75 -9.74
CA GLU A 290 3.58 7.65 -10.21
C GLU A 290 3.57 7.80 -11.73
N LEU A 291 3.15 6.73 -12.41
CA LEU A 291 2.81 6.74 -13.82
C LEU A 291 1.30 6.94 -13.96
N LEU A 292 0.88 7.97 -14.68
CA LEU A 292 -0.50 8.20 -15.06
C LEU A 292 -0.69 7.90 -16.55
N VAL A 293 -1.85 7.33 -16.88
CA VAL A 293 -2.39 7.33 -18.24
C VAL A 293 -3.61 8.26 -18.20
N ASP A 294 -3.39 9.50 -18.64
CA ASP A 294 -4.32 10.62 -18.46
C ASP A 294 -5.55 10.49 -19.38
N ASN A 295 -5.30 10.09 -20.63
CA ASN A 295 -6.34 9.77 -21.60
C ASN A 295 -5.91 8.56 -22.44
N ALA A 296 -6.86 7.75 -22.87
CA ALA A 296 -6.61 6.70 -23.85
C ALA A 296 -7.86 6.41 -24.67
N GLU A 297 -7.65 6.19 -25.97
CA GLU A 297 -8.71 5.96 -26.95
C GLU A 297 -8.54 4.58 -27.58
N ALA A 298 -9.57 3.75 -27.45
CA ALA A 298 -9.64 2.44 -28.07
C ALA A 298 -10.17 2.52 -29.51
N VAL A 299 -9.91 1.48 -30.29
CA VAL A 299 -10.39 1.36 -31.68
C VAL A 299 -11.92 1.39 -31.78
N ASP A 300 -12.62 0.88 -30.77
CA ASP A 300 -14.09 0.93 -30.68
C ASP A 300 -14.62 2.30 -30.20
N GLY A 301 -13.75 3.28 -29.96
CA GLY A 301 -14.10 4.62 -29.47
C GLY A 301 -14.27 4.73 -27.95
N SER A 302 -14.17 3.63 -27.20
CA SER A 302 -14.18 3.67 -25.73
C SER A 302 -12.87 4.22 -25.15
N GLY A 303 -12.92 4.64 -23.89
CA GLY A 303 -11.76 5.15 -23.16
C GLY A 303 -11.75 4.69 -21.70
N PHE A 304 -10.82 5.24 -20.91
CA PHE A 304 -10.84 5.03 -19.47
C PHE A 304 -12.03 5.76 -18.82
N GLU A 305 -12.62 5.17 -17.80
CA GLU A 305 -13.63 5.84 -16.95
C GLU A 305 -12.99 6.93 -16.07
N SER A 306 -11.76 6.69 -15.63
CA SER A 306 -10.92 7.62 -14.90
C SER A 306 -9.45 7.37 -15.24
N PRO A 307 -8.57 8.38 -15.16
CA PRO A 307 -7.13 8.20 -15.41
C PRO A 307 -6.54 7.01 -14.67
N TYR A 308 -5.83 6.14 -15.38
CA TYR A 308 -5.21 4.98 -14.76
C TYR A 308 -3.93 5.41 -14.03
N LYS A 309 -3.82 5.03 -12.76
CA LYS A 309 -2.69 5.40 -11.89
C LYS A 309 -1.91 4.18 -11.40
N LEU A 310 -0.63 4.14 -11.77
CA LEU A 310 0.33 3.15 -11.29
C LEU A 310 1.36 3.81 -10.37
N THR A 311 1.31 3.49 -9.09
CA THR A 311 2.32 3.92 -8.11
C THR A 311 3.31 2.79 -7.84
N PHE A 312 4.61 3.09 -7.76
CA PHE A 312 5.64 2.11 -7.40
C PHE A 312 6.84 2.78 -6.71
N LYS A 313 7.70 1.99 -6.08
CA LYS A 313 8.93 2.46 -5.44
C LYS A 313 10.16 1.84 -6.09
N THR A 314 11.29 2.53 -6.11
CA THR A 314 12.58 1.96 -6.50
C THR A 314 13.37 1.54 -5.26
N SER A 315 13.93 0.33 -5.25
CA SER A 315 14.78 -0.15 -4.13
C SER A 315 16.07 0.67 -4.02
N GLY A 316 16.49 1.01 -2.79
CA GLY A 316 17.79 1.63 -2.50
C GLY A 316 18.98 0.67 -2.44
N GLY A 317 18.84 -0.55 -2.97
CA GLY A 317 19.82 -1.62 -2.82
C GLY A 317 19.63 -2.44 -1.53
N PRO A 318 20.47 -3.46 -1.29
CA PRO A 318 20.36 -4.35 -0.13
C PRO A 318 20.56 -3.61 1.19
N LYS A 319 19.73 -3.94 2.19
CA LYS A 319 19.86 -3.46 3.57
C LYS A 319 20.00 -4.65 4.51
N VAL A 320 20.82 -4.50 5.55
CA VAL A 320 20.90 -5.49 6.62
C VAL A 320 19.57 -5.52 7.35
N SER A 321 18.93 -6.69 7.40
CA SER A 321 17.66 -6.91 8.08
C SER A 321 17.83 -7.62 9.42
N ALA A 322 18.90 -8.43 9.60
CA ALA A 322 19.15 -9.15 10.84
C ALA A 322 20.62 -9.59 11.00
N ILE A 323 20.98 -9.89 12.25
CA ILE A 323 22.17 -10.63 12.64
C ILE A 323 21.79 -11.66 13.72
N ASN A 324 22.36 -12.87 13.70
CA ASN A 324 21.99 -13.98 14.59
C ASN A 324 22.70 -14.01 15.95
N VAL A 325 23.39 -12.93 16.34
CA VAL A 325 24.13 -12.84 17.61
C VAL A 325 23.73 -11.60 18.41
N GLY A 326 23.71 -11.72 19.74
CA GLY A 326 23.54 -10.61 20.68
C GLY A 326 24.83 -9.80 20.86
N SER A 327 24.79 -8.65 21.54
CA SER A 327 25.92 -7.71 21.62
C SER A 327 27.00 -8.06 22.66
N VAL A 328 26.70 -8.94 23.62
CA VAL A 328 27.62 -9.36 24.69
C VAL A 328 27.41 -10.85 24.98
N GLY A 329 28.39 -11.50 25.61
CA GLY A 329 28.26 -12.90 25.98
C GLY A 329 28.28 -13.88 24.81
N ILE A 330 28.82 -13.48 23.64
CA ILE A 330 28.80 -14.33 22.45
C ILE A 330 29.71 -15.56 22.67
N PRO A 331 29.22 -16.80 22.50
CA PRO A 331 30.04 -17.99 22.68
C PRO A 331 31.25 -18.03 21.74
N LEU A 332 32.37 -18.58 22.21
CA LEU A 332 33.57 -18.77 21.39
C LEU A 332 33.30 -19.70 20.21
N GLY A 333 33.99 -19.46 19.08
CA GLY A 333 33.81 -20.25 17.85
C GLY A 333 32.51 -19.97 17.09
N THR A 334 31.69 -19.02 17.54
CA THR A 334 30.43 -18.64 16.88
C THR A 334 30.68 -18.11 15.47
N THR A 335 29.80 -18.46 14.54
CA THR A 335 29.69 -17.80 13.24
C THR A 335 28.50 -16.84 13.25
N ALA A 336 28.78 -15.55 13.11
CA ALA A 336 27.74 -14.54 12.95
C ALA A 336 27.25 -14.51 11.48
N ILE A 337 25.95 -14.43 11.29
CA ILE A 337 25.28 -14.44 9.99
C ILE A 337 24.53 -13.12 9.84
N ILE A 338 25.00 -12.29 8.93
CA ILE A 338 24.33 -11.05 8.52
C ILE A 338 23.36 -11.40 7.40
N THR A 339 22.08 -11.07 7.59
CA THR A 339 21.03 -11.27 6.58
C THR A 339 20.64 -9.93 5.97
N PHE A 340 20.53 -9.92 4.64
CA PHE A 340 20.07 -8.78 3.87
C PHE A 340 18.62 -9.00 3.40
N ASP A 341 17.88 -7.92 3.20
CA ASP A 341 16.51 -7.92 2.66
C ASP A 341 16.42 -8.34 1.18
N GLN A 342 17.56 -8.49 0.52
CA GLN A 342 17.70 -8.81 -0.89
C GLN A 342 18.88 -9.76 -1.12
N SER A 343 18.77 -10.62 -2.13
CA SER A 343 19.93 -11.41 -2.60
C SER A 343 21.02 -10.47 -3.11
N LEU A 344 22.26 -10.78 -2.76
CA LEU A 344 23.44 -10.02 -3.14
C LEU A 344 23.97 -10.46 -4.50
N LEU A 345 24.60 -9.56 -5.26
CA LEU A 345 25.32 -9.89 -6.49
C LEU A 345 26.39 -10.97 -6.21
N SER A 346 26.45 -12.00 -7.04
CA SER A 346 27.37 -13.14 -6.88
C SER A 346 28.84 -12.72 -7.05
N SER A 347 29.12 -11.93 -8.10
CA SER A 347 30.47 -11.53 -8.54
C SER A 347 31.12 -10.37 -7.76
N GLN A 348 30.41 -9.74 -6.83
CA GLN A 348 30.99 -8.61 -6.07
C GLN A 348 31.99 -9.07 -5.01
N ASP A 349 33.08 -8.34 -4.87
CA ASP A 349 34.07 -8.56 -3.80
C ASP A 349 33.54 -8.04 -2.46
N THR A 350 33.03 -8.95 -1.64
CA THR A 350 32.50 -8.62 -0.32
C THR A 350 33.56 -8.20 0.68
N LYS A 351 34.83 -8.58 0.50
CA LYS A 351 35.90 -8.23 1.47
C LYS A 351 36.20 -6.73 1.48
N LYS A 352 35.98 -6.05 0.36
CA LYS A 352 36.11 -4.58 0.25
C LYS A 352 34.92 -3.82 0.85
N LEU A 353 33.75 -4.45 0.89
CA LEU A 353 32.48 -3.83 1.27
C LEU A 353 32.04 -4.18 2.69
N ILE A 354 32.56 -5.27 3.24
CA ILE A 354 32.27 -5.74 4.59
C ILE A 354 33.59 -5.92 5.31
N THR A 355 33.85 -5.04 6.26
CA THR A 355 35.05 -5.09 7.09
C THR A 355 34.70 -5.62 8.47
N ALA A 356 35.59 -6.43 9.04
CA ALA A 356 35.47 -6.98 10.37
C ALA A 356 36.79 -6.72 11.12
N SER A 357 36.74 -6.51 12.43
CA SER A 357 37.90 -6.20 13.28
C SER A 357 37.88 -7.03 14.57
N GLY A 358 38.95 -6.98 15.36
CA GLY A 358 39.04 -7.71 16.64
C GLY A 358 39.22 -9.23 16.48
N GLY A 359 39.66 -9.70 15.32
CA GLY A 359 39.79 -11.14 14.99
C GLY A 359 38.61 -11.70 14.20
N ALA A 360 37.50 -10.95 14.08
CA ALA A 360 36.39 -11.33 13.22
C ALA A 360 36.79 -11.28 11.74
N SER A 361 36.31 -12.23 10.93
CA SER A 361 36.66 -12.31 9.50
C SER A 361 35.49 -12.76 8.62
N VAL A 362 35.35 -12.14 7.45
CA VAL A 362 34.34 -12.55 6.46
C VAL A 362 34.78 -13.85 5.80
N ILE A 363 33.98 -14.91 5.95
CA ILE A 363 34.34 -16.24 5.45
C ILE A 363 33.59 -16.62 4.16
N LYS A 364 32.31 -16.28 4.06
CA LYS A 364 31.47 -16.70 2.92
C LYS A 364 30.31 -15.74 2.69
N LYS A 365 29.86 -15.66 1.45
CA LYS A 365 28.57 -15.09 1.05
C LYS A 365 27.72 -16.18 0.39
N SER A 366 26.43 -16.22 0.69
CA SER A 366 25.47 -17.08 0.01
C SER A 366 24.11 -16.40 -0.09
N GLY A 367 23.60 -16.20 -1.30
CA GLY A 367 22.31 -15.56 -1.51
C GLY A 367 22.22 -14.15 -0.89
N SER A 368 21.39 -13.99 0.13
CA SER A 368 21.21 -12.77 0.92
C SER A 368 21.99 -12.76 2.24
N GLN A 369 22.89 -13.72 2.46
CA GLN A 369 23.60 -13.88 3.73
C GLN A 369 25.10 -13.73 3.58
N VAL A 370 25.72 -13.17 4.62
CA VAL A 370 27.17 -13.09 4.79
C VAL A 370 27.55 -13.69 6.13
N PHE A 371 28.51 -14.60 6.10
CA PHE A 371 28.98 -15.36 7.24
C PHE A 371 30.30 -14.76 7.72
N ILE A 372 30.36 -14.45 9.01
CA ILE A 372 31.48 -13.86 9.72
C ILE A 372 31.97 -14.85 10.77
N SER A 373 33.19 -15.36 10.62
CA SER A 373 33.81 -16.18 11.65
C SER A 373 34.27 -15.29 12.80
N LEU A 374 33.88 -15.67 14.02
CA LEU A 374 34.36 -15.05 15.27
C LEU A 374 35.36 -15.96 16.01
N SER A 375 35.83 -17.05 15.38
CA SER A 375 36.70 -18.03 16.04
C SER A 375 38.04 -17.47 16.51
N ASN A 376 38.54 -16.41 15.85
CA ASN A 376 39.79 -15.75 16.22
C ASN A 376 39.57 -14.53 17.14
N VAL A 377 38.34 -14.23 17.54
CA VAL A 377 38.07 -13.21 18.55
C VAL A 377 38.35 -13.83 19.92
N PRO A 378 39.28 -13.29 20.72
CA PRO A 378 39.62 -13.86 22.02
C PRO A 378 38.44 -13.77 23.00
N ARG A 379 38.49 -14.56 24.09
CA ARG A 379 37.55 -14.44 25.21
C ARG A 379 37.53 -13.01 25.75
N CYS A 380 36.34 -12.49 26.04
CA CYS A 380 36.10 -11.09 26.39
C CYS A 380 36.57 -10.06 25.34
N GLY A 381 36.98 -10.50 24.15
CA GLY A 381 37.40 -9.65 23.05
C GLY A 381 36.22 -8.95 22.41
N ASN A 382 36.41 -7.67 22.09
CA ASN A 382 35.47 -6.89 21.30
C ASN A 382 35.75 -7.09 19.82
N PHE A 383 34.69 -7.13 19.01
CA PHE A 383 34.78 -7.07 17.56
C PHE A 383 33.77 -6.06 17.01
N SER A 384 34.03 -5.60 15.79
CA SER A 384 33.04 -4.82 15.04
C SER A 384 32.95 -5.29 13.60
N ILE A 385 31.77 -5.16 13.03
CA ILE A 385 31.46 -5.46 11.63
C ILE A 385 30.87 -4.20 11.02
N THR A 386 31.41 -3.79 9.87
CA THR A 386 30.91 -2.65 9.10
C THR A 386 30.58 -3.11 7.69
N VAL A 387 29.33 -2.90 7.28
CA VAL A 387 28.90 -2.99 5.89
C VAL A 387 28.90 -1.58 5.32
N THR A 388 29.81 -1.29 4.38
CA THR A 388 29.92 0.04 3.77
C THR A 388 28.81 0.25 2.73
N LYS A 389 28.56 1.53 2.39
CA LYS A 389 27.69 1.88 1.27
C LYS A 389 28.27 1.28 -0.02
N GLY A 390 27.41 0.88 -0.94
CA GLY A 390 27.83 0.36 -2.25
C GLY A 390 27.62 -1.13 -2.46
N ILE A 391 27.18 -1.89 -1.45
CA ILE A 391 26.90 -3.33 -1.61
C ILE A 391 25.74 -3.52 -2.60
N LYS A 392 25.92 -4.40 -3.60
CA LYS A 392 24.99 -4.52 -4.73
C LYS A 392 24.03 -5.68 -4.54
N SER A 393 22.75 -5.47 -4.88
CA SER A 393 21.78 -6.55 -5.03
C SER A 393 22.10 -7.41 -6.25
N LYS A 394 21.47 -8.57 -6.38
CA LYS A 394 21.53 -9.41 -7.60
C LYS A 394 21.12 -8.67 -8.88
N HIS A 395 20.44 -7.53 -8.75
CA HIS A 395 20.04 -6.67 -9.86
C HIS A 395 21.01 -5.50 -10.13
N GLY A 396 22.19 -5.48 -9.47
CA GLY A 396 23.21 -4.46 -9.66
C GLY A 396 22.92 -3.11 -9.00
N VAL A 397 21.89 -3.02 -8.15
CA VAL A 397 21.55 -1.80 -7.40
C VAL A 397 22.36 -1.75 -6.11
N ALA A 398 23.17 -0.71 -5.95
CA ALA A 398 24.04 -0.49 -4.81
C ALA A 398 23.26 0.08 -3.60
N SER A 399 23.65 -0.32 -2.39
CA SER A 399 23.11 0.25 -1.15
C SER A 399 23.54 1.71 -0.97
N GLU A 400 22.63 2.53 -0.49
CA GLU A 400 22.88 3.95 -0.21
C GLU A 400 23.36 4.23 1.22
N SER A 401 23.22 3.24 2.11
CA SER A 401 23.53 3.37 3.54
C SER A 401 24.55 2.35 4.02
N SER A 402 25.33 2.75 5.02
CA SER A 402 26.22 1.87 5.78
C SER A 402 25.52 1.28 6.99
N TRP A 403 25.97 0.12 7.44
CA TRP A 403 25.51 -0.51 8.67
C TRP A 403 26.72 -0.92 9.53
N LYS A 404 26.58 -0.79 10.85
CA LYS A 404 27.63 -1.15 11.82
C LYS A 404 27.05 -1.99 12.94
N TYR A 405 27.85 -2.92 13.43
CA TYR A 405 27.55 -3.74 14.58
C TYR A 405 28.80 -3.99 15.40
N SER A 406 28.66 -3.99 16.72
CA SER A 406 29.73 -4.31 17.65
C SER A 406 29.24 -5.36 18.63
N GLY A 407 30.10 -6.32 18.93
CA GLY A 407 29.83 -7.39 19.87
C GLY A 407 31.03 -7.71 20.74
N ARG A 408 30.79 -8.39 21.86
CA ARG A 408 31.81 -8.92 22.76
C ARG A 408 31.62 -10.42 22.96
N MET A 409 32.73 -11.17 22.89
CA MET A 409 32.72 -12.58 23.24
C MET A 409 32.48 -12.76 24.74
N VAL A 410 31.97 -13.93 25.12
CA VAL A 410 31.81 -14.32 26.52
C VAL A 410 33.08 -14.01 27.33
N CYS A 411 32.92 -13.45 28.53
CA CYS A 411 34.02 -12.99 29.37
C CYS A 411 34.37 -13.97 30.48
N HIS A 412 33.54 -14.98 30.72
CA HIS A 412 33.81 -16.01 31.72
C HIS A 412 34.34 -17.33 31.14
N THR A 413 34.93 -18.13 32.02
CA THR A 413 35.16 -19.56 31.81
C THR A 413 34.20 -20.37 32.67
N VAL A 414 33.84 -21.57 32.21
CA VAL A 414 33.04 -22.52 32.99
C VAL A 414 33.92 -23.72 33.35
N THR A 415 33.88 -24.14 34.61
CA THR A 415 34.59 -25.32 35.09
C THR A 415 33.60 -26.17 35.88
N THR A 416 33.51 -27.46 35.55
CA THR A 416 32.76 -28.42 36.37
C THR A 416 33.63 -28.84 37.55
N ILE A 417 33.19 -28.49 38.75
CA ILE A 417 33.95 -28.71 40.00
C ILE A 417 33.70 -30.10 40.60
N GLY A 418 32.65 -30.78 40.12
CA GLY A 418 32.25 -32.11 40.54
C GLY A 418 30.86 -32.45 40.01
N TYR A 419 30.34 -33.58 40.47
CA TYR A 419 29.02 -34.07 40.12
C TYR A 419 28.25 -34.41 41.38
N SER A 420 26.92 -34.23 41.34
CA SER A 420 26.03 -34.66 42.42
C SER A 420 25.93 -36.17 42.53
N SER A 421 25.24 -36.64 43.56
CA SER A 421 24.95 -38.05 43.79
C SER A 421 24.24 -38.75 42.61
N GLN A 422 23.44 -38.01 41.84
CA GLN A 422 22.80 -38.50 40.60
C GLN A 422 23.54 -38.09 39.32
N GLY A 423 24.77 -37.58 39.41
CA GLY A 423 25.63 -37.30 38.25
C GLY A 423 25.37 -35.96 37.55
N ARG A 424 24.64 -35.01 38.16
CA ARG A 424 24.46 -33.67 37.59
C ARG A 424 25.70 -32.82 37.85
N ALA A 425 26.17 -32.12 36.81
CA ALA A 425 27.36 -31.27 36.91
C ALA A 425 27.15 -30.06 37.84
N ILE A 426 28.15 -29.79 38.68
CA ILE A 426 28.24 -28.59 39.50
C ILE A 426 29.22 -27.64 38.81
N ASN A 427 28.71 -26.54 38.27
CA ASN A 427 29.50 -25.63 37.43
C ASN A 427 29.85 -24.33 38.15
N ALA A 428 31.12 -23.95 38.05
CA ALA A 428 31.65 -22.67 38.50
C ALA A 428 31.94 -21.76 37.30
N TYR A 429 31.44 -20.52 37.36
CA TYR A 429 31.60 -19.48 36.35
C TYR A 429 32.62 -18.48 36.85
N ARG A 430 33.76 -18.33 36.16
CA ARG A 430 34.85 -17.44 36.58
C ARG A 430 35.00 -16.25 35.64
N PHE A 431 34.95 -15.05 36.21
CA PHE A 431 35.25 -13.77 35.57
C PHE A 431 36.55 -13.19 36.12
N GLY A 432 37.30 -12.48 35.27
CA GLY A 432 38.57 -11.87 35.64
C GLY A 432 39.71 -12.87 35.83
N THR A 433 40.93 -12.33 35.96
CA THR A 433 42.18 -13.10 36.10
C THR A 433 43.01 -12.66 37.30
N GLY A 434 42.50 -11.73 38.11
CA GLY A 434 43.22 -11.21 39.26
C GLY A 434 43.38 -12.23 40.39
N PRO A 435 44.42 -12.09 41.24
CA PRO A 435 44.75 -13.10 42.26
C PRO A 435 43.78 -13.14 43.44
N ARG A 436 42.96 -12.11 43.67
CA ARG A 436 42.01 -12.07 44.79
C ARG A 436 40.63 -12.56 44.35
N THR A 437 40.27 -13.77 44.78
CA THR A 437 39.00 -14.41 44.39
C THR A 437 37.87 -14.07 45.35
N VAL A 438 36.72 -13.62 44.83
CA VAL A 438 35.45 -13.54 45.57
C VAL A 438 34.51 -14.60 45.01
N LEU A 439 33.97 -15.46 45.89
CA LEU A 439 33.13 -16.59 45.53
C LEU A 439 31.68 -16.33 45.94
N TYR A 440 30.74 -16.55 45.04
CA TYR A 440 29.30 -16.48 45.27
C TYR A 440 28.70 -17.86 45.05
N THR A 441 27.90 -18.33 46.00
CA THR A 441 27.29 -19.67 45.93
C THR A 441 25.80 -19.62 46.20
N GLY A 442 25.05 -20.45 45.49
CA GLY A 442 23.60 -20.59 45.66
C GLY A 442 23.16 -22.05 45.70
N ALA A 443 21.92 -22.24 46.14
CA ALA A 443 21.20 -23.52 46.18
C ALA A 443 22.04 -24.68 46.74
N ILE A 444 22.64 -24.46 47.92
CA ILE A 444 23.13 -25.56 48.76
C ILE A 444 21.95 -26.37 49.33
N HIS A 445 20.84 -25.70 49.60
CA HIS A 445 19.54 -26.33 49.75
C HIS A 445 18.75 -26.20 48.44
N GLY A 446 18.21 -27.30 47.95
CA GLY A 446 17.59 -27.32 46.62
C GLY A 446 16.24 -26.63 46.52
N ASN A 447 15.49 -26.55 47.63
CA ASN A 447 14.23 -25.83 47.72
C ASN A 447 14.40 -24.30 47.83
N GLU A 448 15.62 -23.81 48.04
CA GLU A 448 15.96 -22.38 48.09
C GLU A 448 16.23 -21.85 46.67
N TYR A 449 15.31 -22.11 45.75
CA TYR A 449 15.47 -21.95 44.29
C TYR A 449 15.79 -20.50 43.86
N SER A 450 15.27 -19.51 44.59
CA SER A 450 15.57 -18.08 44.41
C SER A 450 17.07 -17.77 44.38
N THR A 451 17.87 -18.47 45.17
CA THR A 451 19.32 -18.26 45.25
C THR A 451 20.03 -18.68 43.96
N LYS A 452 19.59 -19.78 43.32
CA LYS A 452 20.05 -20.18 41.98
C LYS A 452 19.71 -19.12 40.95
N LEU A 453 18.47 -18.63 40.96
CA LEU A 453 18.03 -17.57 40.03
C LEU A 453 18.85 -16.28 40.21
N LEU A 454 19.15 -15.91 41.46
CA LEU A 454 20.01 -14.76 41.77
C LEU A 454 21.42 -14.95 41.21
N MET A 455 22.02 -16.13 41.38
CA MET A 455 23.34 -16.43 40.85
C MET A 455 23.37 -16.43 39.31
N GLU A 456 22.36 -16.97 38.65
CA GLU A 456 22.22 -16.92 37.18
C GLU A 456 22.09 -15.46 36.69
N ARG A 457 21.32 -14.63 37.40
CA ARG A 457 21.20 -13.21 37.09
C ARG A 457 22.49 -12.44 37.35
N TRP A 458 23.25 -12.83 38.38
CA TRP A 458 24.55 -12.26 38.69
C TRP A 458 25.61 -12.60 37.64
N ILE A 459 25.59 -13.82 37.08
CA ILE A 459 26.44 -14.18 35.93
C ILE A 459 26.15 -13.25 34.74
N ASN A 460 24.87 -13.01 34.43
CA ASN A 460 24.50 -12.11 33.33
C ASN A 460 24.92 -10.66 33.60
N GLU A 461 24.79 -10.19 34.84
CA GLU A 461 25.21 -8.85 35.26
C GLU A 461 26.73 -8.66 35.14
N LEU A 462 27.52 -9.62 35.64
CA LEU A 462 28.98 -9.62 35.52
C LEU A 462 29.41 -9.70 34.05
N GLU A 463 28.72 -10.51 33.25
CA GLU A 463 29.00 -10.61 31.81
C GLU A 463 28.73 -9.28 31.12
N ALA A 464 27.64 -8.58 31.43
CA ALA A 464 27.33 -7.27 30.86
C ALA A 464 28.33 -6.18 31.29
N ASN A 465 28.72 -6.19 32.57
CA ASN A 465 29.49 -5.13 33.22
C ASN A 465 30.91 -5.57 33.63
N VAL A 466 31.52 -6.50 32.89
CA VAL A 466 32.85 -7.07 33.19
C VAL A 466 33.95 -6.02 33.43
N LYS A 467 33.82 -4.85 32.80
CA LYS A 467 34.76 -3.71 32.93
C LYS A 467 34.81 -3.14 34.35
N ASP A 468 33.77 -3.39 35.16
CA ASP A 468 33.66 -2.89 36.53
C ASP A 468 34.28 -3.88 37.53
N ILE A 469 34.72 -5.06 37.08
CA ILE A 469 35.52 -5.98 37.88
C ILE A 469 36.96 -5.45 37.95
N PRO A 470 37.51 -5.15 39.14
CA PRO A 470 38.88 -4.68 39.27
C PRO A 470 39.89 -5.69 38.72
N SER A 471 40.97 -5.21 38.10
CA SER A 471 41.98 -6.07 37.45
C SER A 471 42.69 -7.02 38.41
N ASN A 472 42.73 -6.71 39.71
CA ASN A 472 43.29 -7.57 40.75
C ASN A 472 42.29 -8.57 41.36
N LYS A 473 41.05 -8.63 40.84
CA LYS A 473 39.99 -9.53 41.31
C LYS A 473 39.68 -10.65 40.30
N SER A 474 39.25 -11.78 40.84
CA SER A 474 38.52 -12.82 40.09
C SER A 474 37.19 -13.06 40.78
N ILE A 475 36.10 -13.15 40.03
CA ILE A 475 34.77 -13.42 40.58
C ILE A 475 34.34 -14.81 40.14
N ILE A 476 33.98 -15.65 41.10
CA ILE A 476 33.48 -17.00 40.83
C ILE A 476 32.05 -17.10 41.31
N VAL A 477 31.18 -17.66 40.47
CA VAL A 477 29.77 -17.90 40.79
C VAL A 477 29.47 -19.38 40.61
N ILE A 478 28.93 -20.03 41.65
CA ILE A 478 28.41 -21.40 41.61
C ILE A 478 26.90 -21.32 41.83
N PRO A 479 26.08 -21.39 40.76
CA PRO A 479 24.64 -21.16 40.88
C PRO A 479 23.89 -22.19 41.71
N GLN A 480 24.37 -23.43 41.71
CA GLN A 480 23.74 -24.53 42.43
C GLN A 480 24.80 -25.50 42.93
N ILE A 481 24.86 -25.70 44.24
CA ILE A 481 25.69 -26.73 44.87
C ILE A 481 24.92 -28.06 44.92
N ASN A 482 23.60 -28.02 45.10
CA ASN A 482 22.72 -29.19 45.19
C ASN A 482 21.78 -29.30 43.97
N PRO A 483 22.28 -29.62 42.76
CA PRO A 483 21.43 -29.72 41.57
C PRO A 483 20.38 -30.85 41.68
N ASP A 484 20.61 -31.87 42.50
CA ASP A 484 19.63 -32.95 42.75
C ASP A 484 18.47 -32.47 43.62
N GLY A 485 18.77 -31.72 44.68
CA GLY A 485 17.77 -31.04 45.50
C GLY A 485 16.98 -30.04 44.68
N VAL A 486 17.64 -29.23 43.86
CA VAL A 486 16.97 -28.27 42.95
C VAL A 486 16.00 -28.99 42.01
N SER A 487 16.44 -30.10 41.41
CA SER A 487 15.62 -30.91 40.50
C SER A 487 14.40 -31.54 41.19
N SER A 488 14.45 -31.75 42.51
CA SER A 488 13.38 -32.38 43.29
C SER A 488 12.59 -31.39 44.15
N GLY A 489 12.96 -30.10 44.15
CA GLY A 489 12.40 -29.11 45.06
C GLY A 489 12.66 -29.41 46.55
N SER A 490 13.71 -30.18 46.85
CA SER A 490 14.03 -30.65 48.19
C SER A 490 15.14 -29.83 48.84
N ARG A 491 15.06 -29.62 50.16
CA ARG A 491 16.14 -28.99 50.93
C ARG A 491 17.42 -29.83 50.87
N VAL A 492 17.28 -31.13 51.03
CA VAL A 492 18.38 -32.10 51.12
C VAL A 492 18.84 -32.55 49.72
N ASN A 493 19.99 -33.21 49.63
CA ASN A 493 20.44 -33.84 48.38
C ASN A 493 19.70 -35.16 48.12
N ALA A 494 20.05 -35.84 47.02
CA ALA A 494 19.41 -37.13 46.64
C ALA A 494 19.60 -38.27 47.65
N ARG A 495 20.53 -38.14 48.60
CA ARG A 495 20.79 -39.13 49.66
C ARG A 495 20.15 -38.76 51.00
N ASN A 496 19.22 -37.79 50.98
CA ASN A 496 18.51 -37.30 52.15
C ASN A 496 19.46 -36.70 53.22
N VAL A 497 20.53 -36.03 52.78
CA VAL A 497 21.48 -35.31 53.64
C VAL A 497 21.32 -33.80 53.46
N ASP A 498 21.27 -33.06 54.56
CA ASP A 498 21.36 -31.60 54.53
C ASP A 498 22.83 -31.22 54.29
N LEU A 499 23.13 -30.74 53.08
CA LEU A 499 24.50 -30.41 52.69
C LEU A 499 25.12 -29.36 53.61
N ASN A 500 24.33 -28.40 54.11
CA ASN A 500 24.81 -27.38 55.03
C ASN A 500 24.87 -27.87 56.49
N ARG A 501 24.84 -29.19 56.70
CA ARG A 501 25.14 -29.89 57.96
C ARG A 501 26.18 -30.98 57.78
N ASN A 502 26.75 -31.11 56.57
CA ASN A 502 27.66 -32.19 56.21
C ASN A 502 29.14 -31.79 56.24
N PHE A 503 29.49 -30.54 56.55
CA PHE A 503 30.89 -30.10 56.55
C PHE A 503 31.63 -30.54 57.82
N ALA A 504 32.94 -30.82 57.70
CA ALA A 504 33.81 -31.26 58.78
C ALA A 504 34.22 -30.13 59.73
N THR A 505 33.25 -29.52 60.39
CA THR A 505 33.44 -28.58 61.50
C THR A 505 33.72 -29.33 62.80
N ASN A 506 34.25 -28.65 63.81
CA ASN A 506 34.58 -29.27 65.11
C ASN A 506 33.33 -29.77 65.87
N ASP A 507 32.18 -29.17 65.58
CA ASP A 507 30.89 -29.45 66.19
C ASP A 507 29.98 -30.33 65.32
N TRP A 508 30.48 -30.88 64.20
CA TRP A 508 29.68 -31.71 63.29
C TRP A 508 29.02 -32.88 64.01
N LYS A 509 27.75 -33.12 63.70
CA LYS A 509 26.94 -34.23 64.22
C LYS A 509 26.32 -35.03 63.08
N LYS A 510 26.27 -36.35 63.25
CA LYS A 510 25.55 -37.26 62.34
C LYS A 510 24.04 -37.00 62.37
N ASP A 511 23.50 -36.94 63.58
CA ASP A 511 22.08 -36.72 63.83
C ASP A 511 21.86 -35.24 64.17
N ILE A 512 20.93 -34.61 63.45
CA ILE A 512 20.65 -33.18 63.53
C ILE A 512 19.16 -32.96 63.79
N THR A 513 18.73 -31.70 63.83
CA THR A 513 17.32 -31.31 63.77
C THR A 513 17.02 -30.61 62.45
N THR A 514 15.76 -30.71 62.00
CA THR A 514 15.24 -29.86 60.91
C THR A 514 15.10 -28.41 61.36
N VAL A 515 14.76 -27.51 60.43
CA VAL A 515 14.48 -26.09 60.72
C VAL A 515 13.30 -25.88 61.68
N ASN A 516 12.44 -26.89 61.86
CA ASN A 516 11.30 -26.85 62.79
C ASN A 516 11.62 -27.58 64.12
N ASN A 517 12.90 -27.78 64.46
CA ASN A 517 13.37 -28.54 65.63
C ASN A 517 12.98 -30.04 65.68
N THR A 518 12.43 -30.61 64.62
CA THR A 518 12.16 -32.05 64.55
C THR A 518 13.46 -32.86 64.43
N PRO A 519 13.65 -33.96 65.19
CA PRO A 519 14.80 -34.85 65.02
C PRO A 519 14.94 -35.35 63.59
N PHE A 520 16.16 -35.32 63.06
CA PHE A 520 16.50 -35.81 61.73
C PHE A 520 17.76 -36.70 61.79
N PRO A 521 17.57 -37.98 62.19
CA PRO A 521 18.67 -38.95 62.26
C PRO A 521 19.36 -39.13 60.91
N GLY A 522 20.69 -39.09 60.91
CA GLY A 522 21.51 -39.17 59.71
C GLY A 522 21.47 -37.94 58.79
N GLY A 523 20.73 -36.88 59.15
CA GLY A 523 20.61 -35.68 58.32
C GLY A 523 21.93 -34.92 58.11
N GLY A 524 22.91 -35.09 59.00
CA GLY A 524 24.27 -34.57 58.84
C GLY A 524 25.18 -35.43 57.94
N GLY A 525 24.69 -36.57 57.46
CA GLY A 525 25.42 -37.53 56.62
C GLY A 525 26.07 -38.67 57.41
N LYS A 526 26.56 -39.70 56.69
CA LYS A 526 27.15 -40.91 57.30
C LYS A 526 28.41 -40.58 58.13
N THR A 527 29.20 -39.64 57.63
CA THR A 527 30.38 -39.04 58.24
C THR A 527 30.44 -37.59 57.79
N ALA A 528 31.21 -36.75 58.49
CA ALA A 528 31.55 -35.44 57.96
C ALA A 528 32.14 -35.59 56.54
N MET A 529 31.77 -34.67 55.65
CA MET A 529 32.14 -34.65 54.24
C MET A 529 31.75 -35.94 53.50
N SER A 530 30.64 -36.61 53.84
CA SER A 530 30.22 -37.83 53.15
C SER A 530 29.72 -37.58 51.73
N GLU A 531 29.12 -36.43 51.47
CA GLU A 531 28.40 -36.16 50.24
C GLU A 531 29.33 -35.68 49.11
N PRO A 532 29.13 -36.14 47.86
CA PRO A 532 29.96 -35.75 46.73
C PRO A 532 29.86 -34.24 46.43
N GLU A 533 28.70 -33.62 46.63
CA GLU A 533 28.49 -32.18 46.46
C GLU A 533 29.36 -31.38 47.46
N THR A 534 29.32 -31.78 48.73
CA THR A 534 30.09 -31.17 49.82
C THR A 534 31.59 -31.31 49.57
N LYS A 535 32.07 -32.50 49.16
CA LYS A 535 33.47 -32.73 48.78
C LYS A 535 33.91 -31.86 47.61
N ALA A 536 33.08 -31.76 46.57
CA ALA A 536 33.36 -30.95 45.38
C ALA A 536 33.52 -29.47 45.73
N LEU A 537 32.60 -28.92 46.53
CA LEU A 537 32.70 -27.53 46.98
C LEU A 537 33.93 -27.30 47.86
N ALA A 538 34.18 -28.17 48.84
CA ALA A 538 35.33 -28.06 49.73
C ALA A 538 36.66 -28.10 48.97
N ALA A 539 36.82 -29.05 48.05
CA ALA A 539 38.02 -29.18 47.21
C ALA A 539 38.21 -27.93 46.33
N TYR A 540 37.14 -27.41 45.74
CA TYR A 540 37.23 -26.23 44.89
C TYR A 540 37.55 -24.96 45.68
N VAL A 541 36.96 -24.76 46.85
CA VAL A 541 37.28 -23.64 47.76
C VAL A 541 38.75 -23.70 48.19
N GLN A 542 39.26 -24.90 48.52
CA GLN A 542 40.67 -25.12 48.83
C GLN A 542 41.59 -24.79 47.64
N GLN A 543 41.17 -25.14 46.42
CA GLN A 543 41.91 -24.86 45.20
C GLN A 543 41.99 -23.36 44.89
N VAL A 544 40.85 -22.64 44.99
CA VAL A 544 40.79 -21.23 44.55
C VAL A 544 41.08 -20.22 45.65
N ARG A 545 41.13 -20.66 46.93
CA ARG A 545 41.44 -19.88 48.14
C ARG A 545 40.81 -18.48 48.12
N PRO A 546 39.47 -18.38 48.12
CA PRO A 546 38.80 -17.10 48.04
C PRO A 546 39.11 -16.23 49.27
N VAL A 547 39.20 -14.91 49.04
CA VAL A 547 39.36 -13.92 50.11
C VAL A 547 38.02 -13.59 50.79
N LEU A 548 36.92 -13.89 50.09
CA LEU A 548 35.55 -13.69 50.56
C LEU A 548 34.63 -14.71 49.89
N ILE A 549 33.75 -15.34 50.68
CA ILE A 549 32.68 -16.22 50.19
C ILE A 549 31.32 -15.62 50.56
N LEU A 550 30.39 -15.61 49.61
CA LEU A 550 28.99 -15.28 49.85
C LEU A 550 28.15 -16.54 49.68
N SER A 551 27.51 -16.96 50.77
CA SER A 551 26.64 -18.13 50.86
C SER A 551 25.19 -17.67 50.85
N TYR A 552 24.48 -17.87 49.72
CA TYR A 552 23.09 -17.43 49.59
C TYR A 552 22.11 -18.54 49.97
N HIS A 553 21.15 -18.16 50.81
CA HIS A 553 20.09 -19.00 51.35
C HIS A 553 18.72 -18.34 51.21
N SER A 554 17.65 -19.04 51.59
CA SER A 554 16.33 -18.45 51.85
C SER A 554 15.57 -19.29 52.89
N ILE A 555 14.67 -18.73 53.71
CA ILE A 555 14.12 -17.37 53.70
C ILE A 555 14.34 -16.65 55.04
N GLY A 556 14.71 -15.37 55.00
CA GLY A 556 14.88 -14.56 56.21
C GLY A 556 15.14 -13.06 56.02
N ALA A 557 15.46 -12.59 54.81
CA ALA A 557 15.83 -11.20 54.52
C ALA A 557 16.89 -10.66 55.50
N LEU A 558 17.93 -11.47 55.77
CA LEU A 558 18.96 -11.18 56.75
C LEU A 558 20.36 -11.50 56.22
N VAL A 559 21.37 -10.96 56.90
CA VAL A 559 22.79 -11.15 56.60
C VAL A 559 23.52 -11.50 57.89
N ALA A 560 24.39 -12.51 57.86
CA ALA A 560 25.22 -12.88 59.01
C ALA A 560 26.68 -13.09 58.58
N ALA A 561 27.62 -12.64 59.41
CA ALA A 561 29.05 -12.90 59.24
C ALA A 561 29.48 -14.17 59.99
N ASN A 562 30.44 -14.90 59.40
CA ASN A 562 31.25 -15.86 60.15
C ASN A 562 32.33 -15.15 61.02
N GLN A 563 33.09 -15.93 61.78
CA GLN A 563 34.04 -15.42 62.77
C GLN A 563 35.43 -15.09 62.17
N ALA A 564 35.57 -15.09 60.84
CA ALA A 564 36.86 -14.95 60.17
C ALA A 564 37.07 -13.56 59.54
N GLY A 565 38.27 -13.00 59.78
CA GLY A 565 38.78 -11.83 59.08
C GLY A 565 37.83 -10.63 59.08
N SER A 566 37.62 -10.03 57.91
CA SER A 566 36.75 -8.86 57.72
C SER A 566 35.26 -9.20 57.54
N SER A 567 34.82 -10.41 57.89
CA SER A 567 33.43 -10.82 57.60
C SER A 567 32.40 -9.90 58.26
N GLY A 568 32.58 -9.54 59.54
CA GLY A 568 31.64 -8.67 60.26
C GLY A 568 31.45 -7.28 59.63
N SER A 569 32.53 -6.65 59.17
CA SER A 569 32.46 -5.34 58.51
C SER A 569 31.82 -5.43 57.13
N LEU A 570 32.09 -6.50 56.38
CA LEU A 570 31.52 -6.74 55.06
C LEU A 570 30.03 -7.13 55.15
N ALA A 571 29.62 -7.95 56.12
CA ALA A 571 28.21 -8.25 56.38
C ALA A 571 27.42 -6.97 56.75
N SER A 572 28.03 -6.11 57.57
CA SER A 572 27.45 -4.80 57.91
C SER A 572 27.30 -3.90 56.68
N LEU A 573 28.30 -3.89 55.79
CA LEU A 573 28.21 -3.17 54.52
C LEU A 573 27.12 -3.74 53.60
N TYR A 574 27.06 -5.07 53.47
CA TYR A 574 26.07 -5.75 52.66
C TYR A 574 24.66 -5.43 53.15
N SER A 575 24.39 -5.61 54.45
CA SER A 575 23.11 -5.30 55.09
C SER A 575 22.66 -3.86 54.84
N ARG A 576 23.55 -2.87 54.99
CA ARG A 576 23.21 -1.46 54.69
C ARG A 576 22.83 -1.23 53.23
N LEU A 577 23.47 -1.95 52.30
CA LEU A 577 23.24 -1.75 50.86
C LEU A 577 22.02 -2.52 50.34
N SER A 578 21.69 -3.68 50.92
CA SER A 578 20.53 -4.49 50.54
C SER A 578 19.27 -4.14 51.34
N GLY A 579 19.41 -3.53 52.52
CA GLY A 579 18.32 -3.28 53.46
C GLY A 579 17.92 -4.50 54.30
N TYR A 580 18.67 -5.60 54.21
CA TYR A 580 18.44 -6.81 55.01
C TYR A 580 18.89 -6.61 56.45
N ARG A 581 18.25 -7.31 57.40
CA ARG A 581 18.61 -7.27 58.82
C ARG A 581 20.01 -7.87 59.02
N ASN A 582 20.90 -7.18 59.72
CA ASN A 582 22.16 -7.77 60.15
C ASN A 582 21.92 -8.64 61.40
N ALA A 583 22.19 -9.94 61.30
CA ALA A 583 22.06 -10.93 62.37
C ALA A 583 23.42 -11.49 62.84
N THR A 584 24.51 -10.77 62.53
CA THR A 584 25.86 -11.16 62.96
C THR A 584 25.94 -11.29 64.48
N GLY A 585 26.41 -12.43 64.97
CA GLY A 585 26.51 -12.71 66.41
C GLY A 585 25.17 -13.03 67.09
N GLN A 586 24.07 -13.08 66.34
CA GLN A 586 22.72 -13.38 66.83
C GLN A 586 22.16 -14.62 66.15
N SER A 587 23.01 -15.59 65.78
CA SER A 587 22.59 -16.80 65.05
C SER A 587 21.56 -17.62 65.82
N ASP A 588 21.69 -17.74 67.14
CA ASP A 588 20.77 -18.51 67.99
C ASP A 588 19.39 -17.83 68.12
N GLU A 589 19.36 -16.49 68.06
CA GLU A 589 18.12 -15.69 68.05
C GLU A 589 17.50 -15.62 66.63
N ALA A 590 18.32 -15.74 65.59
CA ALA A 590 17.90 -15.63 64.20
C ALA A 590 17.43 -16.97 63.61
N PHE A 591 17.96 -18.09 64.09
CA PHE A 591 17.63 -19.44 63.68
C PHE A 591 17.32 -20.24 64.93
N GLU A 592 16.04 -20.33 65.29
CA GLU A 592 15.54 -20.92 66.55
C GLU A 592 15.75 -22.46 66.65
N TYR A 593 16.84 -23.02 66.10
CA TYR A 593 17.13 -24.45 66.05
C TYR A 593 18.65 -24.74 66.08
N SER A 594 19.05 -25.95 66.49
CA SER A 594 20.48 -26.32 66.56
C SER A 594 21.13 -26.39 65.17
N ILE A 595 22.26 -25.69 65.02
CA ILE A 595 23.08 -25.67 63.80
C ILE A 595 24.44 -26.31 64.10
N SER A 596 24.92 -27.17 63.20
CA SER A 596 26.26 -27.76 63.25
C SER A 596 26.70 -28.21 61.86
N GLY A 597 28.00 -28.27 61.56
CA GLY A 597 28.46 -28.82 60.28
C GLY A 597 28.20 -27.94 59.07
N THR A 598 28.12 -26.61 59.25
CA THR A 598 27.82 -25.67 58.17
C THR A 598 29.02 -25.37 57.28
N ALA A 599 28.75 -24.93 56.05
CA ALA A 599 29.77 -24.48 55.13
C ALA A 599 30.49 -23.22 55.66
N ASP A 600 29.75 -22.25 56.18
CA ASP A 600 30.28 -20.98 56.69
C ASP A 600 31.22 -21.16 57.90
N ASP A 601 30.86 -22.04 58.83
CA ASP A 601 31.73 -22.39 59.96
C ASP A 601 32.97 -23.15 59.48
N TRP A 602 32.83 -24.02 58.48
CA TRP A 602 33.97 -24.73 57.90
C TRP A 602 34.95 -23.78 57.19
N TYR A 603 34.44 -22.75 56.48
CA TYR A 603 35.26 -21.69 55.91
C TYR A 603 36.07 -20.94 56.98
N ALA A 604 35.46 -20.62 58.12
CA ALA A 604 36.18 -20.01 59.23
C ALA A 604 37.19 -20.96 59.87
N GLN A 605 36.74 -22.13 60.33
CA GLN A 605 37.53 -23.05 61.16
C GLN A 605 38.66 -23.73 60.42
N LYS A 606 38.47 -24.07 59.13
CA LYS A 606 39.45 -24.87 58.37
C LYS A 606 40.22 -24.05 57.33
N MET A 607 39.63 -22.96 56.83
CA MET A 607 40.25 -22.13 55.79
C MET A 607 40.71 -20.76 56.31
N GLY A 608 40.19 -20.28 57.44
CA GLY A 608 40.42 -18.90 57.90
C GLY A 608 39.81 -17.86 56.95
N THR A 609 38.82 -18.23 56.16
CA THR A 609 38.25 -17.39 55.09
C THR A 609 37.00 -16.67 55.59
N ALA A 610 36.94 -15.36 55.36
CA ALA A 610 35.75 -14.55 55.62
C ALA A 610 34.59 -15.02 54.73
N SER A 611 33.42 -15.29 55.33
CA SER A 611 32.19 -15.58 54.60
C SER A 611 30.99 -14.86 55.17
N ILE A 612 30.09 -14.48 54.26
CA ILE A 612 28.82 -13.82 54.57
C ILE A 612 27.70 -14.74 54.13
N LEU A 613 26.82 -15.09 55.06
CA LEU A 613 25.56 -15.76 54.79
C LEU A 613 24.51 -14.69 54.47
N VAL A 614 23.78 -14.87 53.36
CA VAL A 614 22.72 -13.96 52.91
C VAL A 614 21.44 -14.76 52.73
N GLU A 615 20.48 -14.57 53.64
CA GLU A 615 19.13 -15.11 53.54
C GLU A 615 18.26 -14.18 52.70
N LEU A 616 17.83 -14.63 51.54
CA LEU A 616 16.86 -13.91 50.73
C LEU A 616 15.50 -13.83 51.44
N GLY A 617 14.70 -12.82 51.13
CA GLY A 617 13.31 -12.69 51.58
C GLY A 617 12.30 -13.49 50.75
N SER A 618 12.74 -14.44 49.92
CA SER A 618 11.87 -15.30 49.11
C SER A 618 12.56 -16.62 48.76
N HIS A 619 11.79 -17.70 48.68
CA HIS A 619 12.23 -18.99 48.09
C HIS A 619 12.09 -19.03 46.56
N SER A 620 11.28 -18.14 45.96
CA SER A 620 10.80 -18.31 44.58
C SER A 620 11.25 -17.25 43.56
N TYR A 621 11.67 -16.05 43.99
CA TYR A 621 12.17 -15.00 43.09
C TYR A 621 13.53 -14.44 43.54
N ASP A 622 14.34 -14.00 42.58
CA ASP A 622 15.79 -13.76 42.76
C ASP A 622 16.17 -12.60 43.71
N GLN A 623 15.32 -11.59 43.88
CA GLN A 623 15.63 -10.35 44.60
C GLN A 623 16.93 -9.68 44.12
N PHE A 624 17.23 -9.76 42.82
CA PHE A 624 18.47 -9.25 42.25
C PHE A 624 18.65 -7.75 42.48
N TYR A 625 17.65 -6.91 42.19
CA TYR A 625 17.78 -5.46 42.36
C TYR A 625 17.97 -5.04 43.82
N THR A 626 17.44 -5.80 44.77
CA THR A 626 17.68 -5.59 46.21
C THR A 626 19.14 -5.85 46.56
N ASN A 627 19.76 -6.88 45.97
CA ASN A 627 21.11 -7.32 46.32
C ASN A 627 22.21 -6.75 45.41
N GLN A 628 21.87 -6.24 44.22
CA GLN A 628 22.82 -5.84 43.18
C GLN A 628 23.91 -4.89 43.69
N ARG A 629 23.53 -3.82 44.41
CA ARG A 629 24.49 -2.84 44.96
C ARG A 629 25.43 -3.48 45.98
N ALA A 630 24.90 -4.35 46.83
CA ALA A 630 25.67 -5.06 47.85
C ALA A 630 26.64 -6.07 47.19
N MET A 631 26.18 -6.82 46.20
CA MET A 631 27.01 -7.75 45.42
C MET A 631 28.17 -7.04 44.72
N TRP A 632 27.92 -5.92 44.04
CA TRP A 632 28.99 -5.12 43.45
C TRP A 632 29.96 -4.55 44.49
N ALA A 633 29.47 -4.11 45.66
CA ALA A 633 30.36 -3.66 46.72
C ALA A 633 31.33 -4.76 47.18
N MET A 634 30.89 -6.03 47.21
CA MET A 634 31.77 -7.17 47.57
C MET A 634 32.81 -7.49 46.48
N VAL A 635 32.51 -7.19 45.21
CA VAL A 635 33.51 -7.28 44.12
C VAL A 635 34.64 -6.26 44.34
N THR A 636 34.30 -5.05 44.76
CA THR A 636 35.23 -3.92 44.86
C THR A 636 35.92 -3.75 46.21
N SER A 637 35.41 -4.39 47.28
CA SER A 637 35.92 -4.25 48.66
C SER A 637 37.27 -4.92 48.91
#